data_AF-A0A835X1I1-F1
#
_entry.id   AF-A0A835X1I1-F1
#
_cell.length_a   1.000
_cell.length_b   1.000
_cell.length_c   1.000
_cell.angle_alpha   90.00
_cell.angle_beta   90.00
_cell.angle_gamma   90.00
#
_symmetry.space_group_name_H-M   'P 1'
#
loop_
_entity.id
_entity.type
_entity.pdbx_description
1 polymer ?
#
loop_
_entity_poly.entity_id
_entity_poly.type
_entity_poly.pdbx_seq_one_letter_code
_entity_poly.pdbx_strand_id
1 'polypeptide(L)'
;MGHPKIVLTADRTLMSPYRKLSLATFFGCAPALDPNRKHSSIWYKLLKNQVTPKILFDFICNYTEHVNGVAKYAPYGLRKVEAGLLRDGFKREDVVVAHPDHIEKFIGPETQVIGTHEMDPLGMGPVTMTFTYGRKQISYDEFYCKELHMRINAAKKKTASKAKVIVGGSGTWQYNYDPEKIEEYGLYALL
;
A
#
# COMPACT_ATOMS: atom_id res chain seq x y z
N MET A 1 7.97 11.75 19.72
CA MET A 1 7.00 10.71 20.12
C MET A 1 7.74 9.38 20.09
N GLY A 2 7.48 8.49 21.06
CA GLY A 2 7.98 7.12 20.98
C GLY A 2 7.33 6.36 19.80
N HIS A 3 7.79 5.14 19.54
CA HIS A 3 7.17 4.30 18.51
C HIS A 3 5.83 3.74 19.04
N PRO A 4 4.70 3.93 18.35
CA PRO A 4 3.42 3.36 18.74
C PRO A 4 3.44 1.83 18.67
N LYS A 5 2.60 1.19 19.49
CA LYS A 5 2.45 -0.27 19.52
C LYS A 5 1.75 -0.80 18.27
N ILE A 6 0.79 -0.05 17.74
CA ILE A 6 -0.01 -0.43 16.56
C ILE A 6 0.10 0.66 15.50
N VAL A 7 0.57 0.27 14.32
CA VAL A 7 0.68 1.13 13.15
C VAL A 7 -0.30 0.64 12.10
N LEU A 8 -1.28 1.47 11.74
CA LEU A 8 -2.26 1.20 10.68
C LEU A 8 -1.92 2.02 9.45
N THR A 9 -2.05 1.45 8.25
CA THR A 9 -1.80 2.17 6.99
C THR A 9 -2.52 1.50 5.82
N ALA A 10 -2.59 2.17 4.69
CA ALA A 10 -2.84 1.57 3.39
C ALA A 10 -1.81 2.11 2.40
N ASP A 11 -1.73 1.54 1.21
CA ASP A 11 -0.84 2.07 0.18
C ASP A 11 -1.36 3.39 -0.40
N ARG A 12 -0.53 4.02 -1.23
CA ARG A 12 -0.81 5.36 -1.78
C ARG A 12 -2.10 5.40 -2.59
N THR A 13 -2.42 4.35 -3.37
CA THR A 13 -3.60 4.35 -4.24
C THR A 13 -4.89 4.32 -3.42
N LEU A 14 -4.83 3.85 -2.18
CA LEU A 14 -5.95 3.85 -1.23
C LEU A 14 -5.95 5.05 -0.28
N MET A 15 -4.85 5.81 -0.23
CA MET A 15 -4.67 7.01 0.59
C MET A 15 -4.37 8.24 -0.28
N SER A 16 -5.18 8.40 -1.32
CA SER A 16 -5.20 9.55 -2.21
C SER A 16 -6.63 10.06 -2.43
N PRO A 17 -6.89 11.38 -2.41
CA PRO A 17 -8.17 11.91 -2.85
C PRO A 17 -8.27 12.00 -4.38
N TYR A 18 -7.23 11.61 -5.14
CA TYR A 18 -7.17 11.70 -6.60
C TYR A 18 -7.59 13.06 -7.17
N ARG A 19 -7.13 14.15 -6.53
CA ARG A 19 -7.53 15.54 -6.82
C ARG A 19 -9.03 15.80 -6.85
N LYS A 20 -9.83 14.95 -6.20
CA LYS A 20 -11.30 14.98 -6.20
C LYS A 20 -11.91 14.81 -7.60
N LEU A 21 -11.15 14.22 -8.53
CA LEU A 21 -11.66 13.90 -9.86
C LEU A 21 -12.57 12.67 -9.77
N SER A 22 -13.76 12.77 -10.33
CA SER A 22 -14.71 11.65 -10.36
C SER A 22 -14.09 10.45 -11.07
N LEU A 23 -14.29 9.25 -10.51
CA LEU A 23 -13.76 7.97 -11.00
C LEU A 23 -12.22 7.87 -11.06
N ALA A 24 -11.47 8.90 -10.67
CA ALA A 24 -10.02 8.85 -10.69
C ALA A 24 -9.44 7.83 -9.70
N THR A 25 -10.23 7.40 -8.71
CA THR A 25 -9.89 6.29 -7.81
C THR A 25 -9.67 4.95 -8.53
N PHE A 26 -10.18 4.77 -9.75
CA PHE A 26 -9.90 3.59 -10.57
C PHE A 26 -8.54 3.67 -11.30
N PHE A 27 -7.82 4.80 -11.24
CA PHE A 27 -6.54 4.91 -11.92
C PHE A 27 -5.48 3.98 -11.34
N GLY A 28 -5.60 3.56 -10.07
CA GLY A 28 -4.73 2.52 -9.50
C GLY A 28 -4.66 1.25 -10.36
N CYS A 29 -5.75 0.93 -11.06
CA CYS A 29 -5.84 -0.22 -11.96
C CYS A 29 -5.04 -0.04 -13.27
N ALA A 30 -4.57 1.17 -13.57
CA ALA A 30 -3.83 1.47 -14.79
C ALA A 30 -2.48 0.75 -14.81
N PRO A 31 -1.98 0.34 -16.00
CA PRO A 31 -0.70 -0.35 -16.11
C PRO A 31 0.45 0.59 -15.74
N ALA A 32 1.20 0.21 -14.71
CA ALA A 32 2.41 0.90 -14.28
C ALA A 32 3.62 0.41 -15.08
N LEU A 33 3.84 -0.90 -15.13
CA LEU A 33 5.02 -1.51 -15.75
C LEU A 33 4.65 -2.66 -16.68
N ASP A 34 5.41 -2.80 -17.76
CA ASP A 34 5.39 -3.93 -18.68
C ASP A 34 6.74 -4.67 -18.57
N PRO A 35 6.81 -5.74 -17.76
CA PRO A 35 8.04 -6.52 -17.61
C PRO A 35 8.42 -7.28 -18.89
N ASN A 36 7.48 -7.44 -19.83
CA ASN A 36 7.66 -8.19 -21.07
C ASN A 36 7.96 -7.27 -22.26
N ARG A 37 8.19 -5.98 -22.04
CA ARG A 37 8.44 -5.02 -23.10
C ARG A 37 9.74 -5.35 -23.83
N LYS A 38 9.66 -5.45 -25.16
CA LYS A 38 10.84 -5.67 -26.01
C LYS A 38 11.84 -4.53 -25.85
N HIS A 39 13.07 -4.84 -25.45
CA HIS A 39 14.15 -3.86 -25.28
C HIS A 39 14.54 -3.13 -26.57
N SER A 40 14.25 -3.72 -27.73
CA SER A 40 14.46 -3.09 -29.05
C SER A 40 13.41 -2.03 -29.40
N SER A 41 12.28 -1.99 -28.68
CA SER A 41 11.18 -1.05 -28.95
C SER A 41 11.57 0.40 -28.64
N ILE A 42 11.09 1.34 -29.46
CA ILE A 42 11.22 2.78 -29.21
C ILE A 42 10.68 3.18 -27.84
N TRP A 43 9.60 2.53 -27.40
CA TRP A 43 8.98 2.78 -26.10
C TRP A 43 9.87 2.37 -24.92
N TYR A 44 10.69 1.32 -25.08
CA TYR A 44 11.65 0.93 -24.05
C TYR A 44 12.79 1.95 -23.95
N LYS A 45 13.25 2.51 -25.07
CA LYS A 45 14.28 3.56 -25.05
C LYS A 45 13.78 4.83 -24.36
N LEU A 46 12.50 5.18 -24.54
CA LEU A 46 11.92 6.40 -23.99
C LEU A 46 11.46 6.25 -22.52
N LEU A 47 10.74 5.17 -22.21
CA LEU A 47 10.07 4.98 -20.92
C LEU A 47 10.55 3.74 -20.16
N LYS A 48 11.53 2.99 -20.70
CA LYS A 48 11.91 1.66 -20.19
C LYS A 48 10.67 0.77 -20.09
N ASN A 49 10.51 0.05 -18.99
CA ASN A 49 9.34 -0.78 -18.72
C ASN A 49 8.09 0.01 -18.33
N GLN A 50 8.16 1.34 -18.18
CA GLN A 50 7.01 2.12 -17.77
C GLN A 50 5.97 2.22 -18.89
N VAL A 51 4.73 1.88 -18.56
CA VAL A 51 3.59 1.97 -19.49
C VAL A 51 2.94 3.33 -19.31
N THR A 52 2.38 3.58 -18.14
CA THR A 52 1.86 4.89 -17.75
C THR A 52 2.96 5.62 -16.99
N PRO A 53 3.41 6.83 -17.39
CA PRO A 53 4.47 7.55 -16.68
C PRO A 53 4.12 7.82 -15.21
N LYS A 54 5.00 7.43 -14.27
CA LYS A 54 4.76 7.59 -12.81
C LYS A 54 4.57 9.03 -12.40
N ILE A 55 5.28 9.96 -13.03
CA ILE A 55 5.12 11.40 -12.74
C ILE A 55 3.69 11.85 -13.01
N LEU A 56 3.09 11.39 -14.12
CA LEU A 56 1.71 11.69 -14.47
C LEU A 56 0.74 11.00 -13.50
N PHE A 57 0.98 9.72 -13.20
CA PHE A 57 0.15 9.00 -12.23
C PHE A 57 0.18 9.67 -10.85
N ASP A 58 1.35 10.00 -10.32
CA ASP A 58 1.57 10.61 -9.01
C ASP A 58 1.00 12.02 -8.93
N PHE A 59 0.99 12.73 -10.05
CA PHE A 59 0.32 14.02 -10.15
C PHE A 59 -1.18 13.86 -9.89
N ILE A 60 -1.83 12.86 -10.50
CA ILE A 60 -3.26 12.58 -10.32
C ILE A 60 -3.53 11.96 -8.94
N CYS A 61 -2.80 10.90 -8.58
CA CYS A 61 -2.79 10.21 -7.30
C CYS A 61 -1.95 10.99 -6.27
N ASN A 62 -2.42 12.20 -5.93
CA ASN A 62 -1.77 13.06 -4.96
C ASN A 62 -1.87 12.50 -3.54
N TYR A 63 -0.98 12.90 -2.65
CA TYR A 63 -1.02 12.45 -1.26
C TYR A 63 -2.26 12.92 -0.51
N THR A 64 -2.72 12.09 0.43
CA THR A 64 -3.68 12.51 1.45
C THR A 64 -3.04 13.49 2.42
N GLU A 65 -3.84 14.37 3.01
CA GLU A 65 -3.37 15.31 4.02
C GLU A 65 -2.84 14.54 5.24
N HIS A 66 -1.76 15.04 5.85
CA HIS A 66 -1.20 14.48 7.08
C HIS A 66 -0.72 15.58 8.03
N VAL A 67 -0.64 15.26 9.33
CA VAL A 67 0.00 16.09 10.35
C VAL A 67 1.14 15.28 10.95
N ASN A 68 2.38 15.71 10.75
CA ASN A 68 3.59 15.01 11.22
C ASN A 68 3.67 13.52 10.82
N GLY A 69 3.17 13.16 9.63
CA GLY A 69 3.12 11.79 9.14
C GLY A 69 1.90 10.98 9.59
N VAL A 70 1.05 11.52 10.45
CA VAL A 70 -0.25 10.92 10.80
C VAL A 70 -1.28 11.32 9.76
N ALA A 71 -1.91 10.34 9.13
CA ALA A 71 -2.88 10.59 8.07
C ALA A 71 -4.14 11.27 8.62
N LYS A 72 -4.64 12.29 7.90
CA LYS A 72 -5.92 12.95 8.21
C LYS A 72 -7.10 12.17 7.64
N TYR A 73 -6.97 11.68 6.41
CA TYR A 73 -7.94 10.78 5.78
C TYR A 73 -7.31 9.42 5.50
N ALA A 74 -8.08 8.37 5.72
CA ALA A 74 -7.68 6.98 5.50
C ALA A 74 -8.92 6.15 5.14
N PRO A 75 -8.75 4.97 4.52
CA PRO A 75 -9.83 4.04 4.26
C PRO A 75 -10.73 3.84 5.49
N TYR A 76 -12.04 3.84 5.27
CA TYR A 76 -13.02 3.77 6.35
C TYR A 76 -12.85 2.53 7.23
N GLY A 77 -12.43 1.39 6.64
CA GLY A 77 -12.09 0.18 7.38
C GLY A 77 -11.00 0.41 8.43
N LEU A 78 -9.92 1.11 8.09
CA LEU A 78 -8.85 1.44 9.04
C LEU A 78 -9.33 2.34 10.17
N ARG A 79 -10.16 3.35 9.86
CA ARG A 79 -10.72 4.24 10.90
C ARG A 79 -11.63 3.50 11.86
N LYS A 80 -12.37 2.49 11.40
CA LYS A 80 -13.16 1.60 12.27
C LYS A 80 -12.28 0.75 13.17
N VAL A 81 -11.18 0.19 12.64
CA VAL A 81 -10.21 -0.57 13.44
C VAL A 81 -9.55 0.33 14.49
N GLU A 82 -9.09 1.52 14.10
CA GLU A 82 -8.54 2.53 15.02
C GLU A 82 -9.53 2.84 16.15
N ALA A 83 -10.79 3.16 15.81
CA ALA A 83 -11.82 3.46 16.80
C ALA A 83 -12.10 2.27 17.73
N GLY A 84 -12.12 1.04 17.19
CA GLY A 84 -12.29 -0.19 17.98
C GLY A 84 -11.15 -0.41 18.99
N LEU A 85 -9.90 -0.27 18.55
CA LEU A 85 -8.73 -0.40 19.43
C LEU A 85 -8.77 0.58 20.59
N LEU A 86 -9.11 1.84 20.32
CA LEU A 86 -9.20 2.88 21.35
C LEU A 86 -10.36 2.63 22.32
N ARG A 87 -11.50 2.18 21.80
CA ARG A 87 -12.65 1.77 22.62
C ARG A 87 -12.28 0.61 23.55
N ASP A 88 -11.46 -0.31 23.08
CA ASP A 88 -11.08 -1.54 23.80
C ASP A 88 -9.87 -1.32 24.75
N GLY A 89 -9.47 -0.07 24.98
CA GLY A 89 -8.54 0.31 26.05
C GLY A 89 -7.10 0.63 25.61
N PHE A 90 -6.80 0.60 24.31
CA PHE A 90 -5.51 1.11 23.82
C PHE A 90 -5.46 2.64 23.97
N LYS A 91 -4.31 3.15 24.41
CA LYS A 91 -4.12 4.59 24.54
C LYS A 91 -3.98 5.25 23.17
N ARG A 92 -4.27 6.55 23.08
CA ARG A 92 -4.18 7.30 21.81
C ARG A 92 -2.76 7.30 21.24
N GLU A 93 -1.75 7.34 22.10
CA GLU A 93 -0.34 7.28 21.73
C GLU A 93 0.13 5.89 21.29
N ASP A 94 -0.63 4.83 21.62
CA ASP A 94 -0.29 3.45 21.26
C ASP A 94 -0.76 3.07 19.84
N VAL A 95 -1.68 3.84 19.24
CA VAL A 95 -2.31 3.54 17.94
C VAL A 95 -2.15 4.72 17.00
N VAL A 96 -1.58 4.49 15.81
CA VAL A 96 -1.46 5.50 14.77
C VAL A 96 -2.01 5.00 13.45
N VAL A 97 -2.69 5.88 12.70
CA VAL A 97 -2.91 5.70 11.26
C VAL A 97 -1.83 6.50 10.53
N ALA A 98 -0.78 5.81 10.12
CA ALA A 98 0.36 6.40 9.43
C ALA A 98 0.00 6.74 7.98
N HIS A 99 0.54 7.86 7.51
CA HIS A 99 0.57 8.16 6.09
C HIS A 99 1.58 7.22 5.40
N PRO A 100 1.28 6.61 4.24
CA PRO A 100 2.15 5.62 3.59
C PRO A 100 3.56 6.15 3.36
N ASP A 101 3.69 7.40 2.94
CA ASP A 101 4.99 8.04 2.70
C ASP A 101 5.83 8.33 3.94
N HIS A 102 5.30 8.07 5.13
CA HIS A 102 5.96 8.32 6.40
C HIS A 102 5.93 7.10 7.33
N ILE A 103 5.57 5.92 6.81
CA ILE A 103 5.37 4.71 7.59
C ILE A 103 6.60 4.34 8.44
N GLU A 104 7.80 4.51 7.90
CA GLU A 104 9.06 4.22 8.59
C GLU A 104 9.31 5.08 9.84
N LYS A 105 8.64 6.22 10.00
CA LYS A 105 8.75 7.06 11.20
C LYS A 105 8.07 6.44 12.42
N PHE A 106 7.13 5.52 12.19
CA PHE A 106 6.28 4.96 13.24
C PHE A 106 6.65 3.51 13.59
N ILE A 107 7.52 2.88 12.82
CA ILE A 107 7.95 1.49 13.05
C ILE A 107 9.21 1.51 13.90
N GLY A 108 9.17 0.89 15.07
CA GLY A 108 10.34 0.73 15.93
C GLY A 108 10.28 -0.48 16.86
N PRO A 109 11.20 -0.58 17.83
CA PRO A 109 11.29 -1.72 18.75
C PRO A 109 10.01 -1.99 19.55
N GLU A 110 9.29 -0.93 19.91
CA GLU A 110 8.02 -1.00 20.67
C GLU A 110 6.81 -1.37 19.79
N THR A 111 6.94 -1.28 18.47
CA THR A 111 5.86 -1.62 17.55
C THR A 111 5.62 -3.12 17.54
N GLN A 112 4.39 -3.52 17.83
CA GLN A 112 3.97 -4.91 17.95
C GLN A 112 3.21 -5.39 16.71
N VAL A 113 2.37 -4.51 16.14
CA VAL A 113 1.51 -4.84 15.00
C VAL A 113 1.56 -3.72 13.96
N ILE A 114 1.65 -4.12 12.68
CA ILE A 114 1.45 -3.25 11.53
C ILE A 114 0.24 -3.78 10.77
N GLY A 115 -0.86 -3.02 10.72
CA GLY A 115 -2.07 -3.37 10.00
C GLY A 115 -2.13 -2.66 8.64
N THR A 116 -2.17 -3.41 7.54
CA THR A 116 -2.36 -2.85 6.19
C THR A 116 -3.79 -3.08 5.70
N HIS A 117 -4.38 -2.07 5.07
CA HIS A 117 -5.64 -2.21 4.33
C HIS A 117 -5.36 -2.31 2.83
N GLU A 118 -5.78 -3.40 2.21
CA GLU A 118 -5.47 -3.73 0.82
C GLU A 118 -6.72 -4.08 0.02
N MET A 119 -6.83 -3.48 -1.17
CA MET A 119 -7.97 -3.66 -2.06
C MET A 119 -7.63 -4.49 -3.30
N ASP A 120 -6.46 -4.28 -3.90
CA ASP A 120 -6.00 -5.02 -5.08
C ASP A 120 -4.47 -5.28 -5.05
N PRO A 121 -3.96 -5.97 -4.01
CA PRO A 121 -2.53 -6.01 -3.71
C PRO A 121 -1.66 -6.67 -4.79
N LEU A 122 -2.22 -7.59 -5.57
CA LEU A 122 -1.52 -8.34 -6.62
C LEU A 122 -2.10 -8.08 -8.02
N GLY A 123 -2.91 -7.03 -8.17
CA GLY A 123 -3.48 -6.62 -9.45
C GLY A 123 -4.44 -7.65 -10.08
N MET A 124 -5.05 -8.52 -9.27
CA MET A 124 -5.97 -9.56 -9.74
C MET A 124 -7.43 -9.10 -9.77
N GLY A 125 -7.73 -7.85 -9.44
CA GLY A 125 -9.06 -7.27 -9.56
C GLY A 125 -9.57 -7.30 -11.02
N PRO A 126 -10.88 -7.50 -11.27
CA PRO A 126 -11.41 -7.60 -12.63
C PRO A 126 -11.10 -6.37 -13.52
N VAL A 127 -11.20 -5.17 -12.95
CA VAL A 127 -10.87 -3.91 -13.67
C VAL A 127 -9.38 -3.85 -13.98
N THR A 128 -8.54 -4.19 -13.00
CA THR A 128 -7.09 -4.21 -13.15
C THR A 128 -6.63 -5.23 -14.17
N MET A 129 -7.15 -6.45 -14.15
CA MET A 129 -6.87 -7.47 -15.17
C MET A 129 -7.29 -7.02 -16.57
N THR A 130 -8.37 -6.25 -16.70
CA THR A 130 -8.79 -5.69 -17.98
C THR A 130 -7.75 -4.70 -18.52
N PHE A 131 -7.24 -3.79 -17.68
CA PHE A 131 -6.23 -2.80 -18.10
C PHE A 131 -4.82 -3.36 -18.25
N THR A 132 -4.50 -4.47 -17.58
CA THR A 132 -3.17 -5.08 -17.59
C THR A 132 -3.05 -6.29 -18.52
N TYR A 133 -4.05 -6.50 -19.38
CA TYR A 133 -4.12 -7.62 -20.33
C TYR A 133 -3.99 -8.99 -19.65
N GLY A 134 -4.74 -9.19 -18.57
CA GLY A 134 -4.70 -10.41 -17.77
C GLY A 134 -3.39 -10.56 -17.01
N ARG A 135 -2.92 -9.49 -16.35
CA ARG A 135 -1.67 -9.45 -15.56
C ARG A 135 -0.38 -9.65 -16.36
N LYS A 136 -0.41 -9.42 -17.68
CA LYS A 136 0.83 -9.32 -18.48
C LYS A 136 1.64 -8.08 -18.12
N GLN A 137 0.98 -7.08 -17.52
CA GLN A 137 1.53 -5.85 -16.99
C GLN A 137 1.22 -5.74 -15.49
N ILE A 138 2.02 -4.96 -14.78
CA ILE A 138 1.85 -4.66 -13.34
C ILE A 138 1.04 -3.37 -13.23
N SER A 139 -0.01 -3.36 -12.42
CA SER A 139 -0.83 -2.17 -12.17
C SER A 139 -0.19 -1.22 -11.15
N TYR A 140 -0.71 -0.01 -11.02
CA TYR A 140 -0.27 0.89 -9.94
C TYR A 140 -0.69 0.41 -8.55
N ASP A 141 -1.83 -0.26 -8.43
CA ASP A 141 -2.26 -0.88 -7.17
C ASP A 141 -1.23 -1.93 -6.70
N GLU A 142 -0.84 -2.86 -7.57
CA GLU A 142 0.19 -3.85 -7.26
C GLU A 142 1.55 -3.19 -7.00
N PHE A 143 1.92 -2.20 -7.81
CA PHE A 143 3.19 -1.48 -7.66
C PHE A 143 3.30 -0.79 -6.30
N TYR A 144 2.29 -0.03 -5.88
CA TYR A 144 2.31 0.72 -4.64
C TYR A 144 2.08 -0.14 -3.40
N CYS A 145 1.29 -1.21 -3.51
CA CYS A 145 1.19 -2.21 -2.46
C CYS A 145 2.55 -2.87 -2.20
N LYS A 146 3.24 -3.31 -3.27
CA LYS A 146 4.60 -3.85 -3.17
C LYS A 146 5.56 -2.83 -2.55
N GLU A 147 5.53 -1.58 -3.01
CA GLU A 147 6.38 -0.51 -2.46
C GLU A 147 6.18 -0.34 -0.95
N LEU A 148 4.92 -0.30 -0.49
CA LEU A 148 4.59 -0.18 0.93
C LEU A 148 5.19 -1.33 1.75
N HIS A 149 4.98 -2.58 1.32
CA HIS A 149 5.51 -3.76 2.03
C HIS A 149 7.04 -3.78 2.06
N MET A 150 7.70 -3.42 0.96
CA MET A 150 9.16 -3.31 0.93
C MET A 150 9.67 -2.24 1.90
N ARG A 151 8.98 -1.10 2.02
CA ARG A 151 9.31 -0.05 3.00
C ARG A 151 9.08 -0.51 4.43
N ILE A 152 8.00 -1.24 4.71
CA ILE A 152 7.74 -1.85 6.03
C ILE A 152 8.88 -2.81 6.40
N ASN A 153 9.27 -3.71 5.50
CA ASN A 153 10.35 -4.66 5.73
C ASN A 153 11.70 -3.96 5.97
N ALA A 154 12.01 -2.94 5.16
CA ALA A 154 13.21 -2.13 5.35
C ALA A 154 13.21 -1.39 6.70
N ALA A 155 12.07 -0.81 7.09
CA ALA A 155 11.91 -0.11 8.37
C ALA A 155 12.09 -1.08 9.55
N LYS A 156 11.40 -2.24 9.53
CA LYS A 156 11.54 -3.28 10.55
C LYS A 156 12.99 -3.73 10.71
N LYS A 157 13.70 -3.96 9.60
CA LYS A 157 15.13 -4.32 9.60
C LYS A 157 15.98 -3.20 10.21
N LYS A 158 15.76 -1.95 9.81
CA LYS A 158 16.53 -0.79 10.28
C LYS A 158 16.37 -0.56 11.78
N THR A 159 15.18 -0.78 12.32
CA THR A 159 14.88 -0.52 13.73
C THR A 159 14.90 -1.76 14.61
N ALA A 160 15.29 -2.92 14.06
CA ALA A 160 15.17 -4.23 14.71
C ALA A 160 13.75 -4.52 15.26
N SER A 161 12.71 -3.97 14.62
CA SER A 161 11.32 -4.19 15.03
C SER A 161 10.90 -5.63 14.71
N LYS A 162 10.24 -6.26 15.68
CA LYS A 162 9.64 -7.60 15.54
C LYS A 162 8.15 -7.54 15.23
N ALA A 163 7.64 -6.39 14.79
CA ALA A 163 6.22 -6.19 14.54
C ALA A 163 5.66 -7.22 13.56
N LYS A 164 4.49 -7.78 13.88
CA LYS A 164 3.73 -8.67 13.00
C LYS A 164 2.96 -7.84 11.99
N VAL A 165 3.08 -8.16 10.71
CA VAL A 165 2.33 -7.50 9.64
C VAL A 165 1.04 -8.27 9.42
N ILE A 166 -0.11 -7.62 9.61
CA ILE A 166 -1.43 -8.20 9.42
C ILE A 166 -2.11 -7.43 8.29
N VAL A 167 -2.59 -8.16 7.29
CA VAL A 167 -3.28 -7.58 6.15
C VAL A 167 -4.78 -7.80 6.31
N GLY A 168 -5.58 -6.79 6.02
CA GLY A 168 -7.03 -6.91 5.86
C GLY A 168 -7.54 -6.12 4.67
N GLY A 169 -8.80 -6.34 4.31
CA GLY A 169 -9.46 -5.66 3.19
C GLY A 169 -9.93 -6.65 2.13
N SER A 170 -10.67 -6.16 1.14
CA SER A 170 -11.31 -7.04 0.15
C SER A 170 -10.32 -7.70 -0.81
N GLY A 171 -9.05 -7.27 -0.84
CA GLY A 171 -8.01 -7.82 -1.72
C GLY A 171 -7.25 -9.02 -1.15
N THR A 172 -7.48 -9.41 0.11
CA THR A 172 -6.66 -10.44 0.79
C THR A 172 -6.74 -11.83 0.16
N TRP A 173 -7.84 -12.15 -0.51
CA TRP A 173 -7.99 -13.41 -1.24
C TRP A 173 -6.93 -13.63 -2.33
N GLN A 174 -6.31 -12.56 -2.84
CA GLN A 174 -5.32 -12.66 -3.93
C GLN A 174 -4.07 -13.43 -3.49
N TYR A 175 -3.71 -13.35 -2.21
CA TYR A 175 -2.58 -14.10 -1.65
C TYR A 175 -2.79 -15.62 -1.68
N ASN A 176 -4.05 -16.10 -1.75
CA ASN A 176 -4.32 -17.53 -1.92
C ASN A 176 -3.89 -18.04 -3.30
N TYR A 177 -3.77 -17.15 -4.29
CA TYR A 177 -3.32 -17.45 -5.65
C TYR A 177 -1.82 -17.24 -5.85
N ASP A 178 -1.16 -16.54 -4.93
CA ASP A 178 0.28 -16.28 -4.96
C ASP A 178 0.85 -16.28 -3.51
N PRO A 179 0.93 -17.47 -2.87
CA PRO A 179 1.34 -17.58 -1.48
C PRO A 179 2.81 -17.19 -1.24
N GLU A 180 3.65 -17.19 -2.29
CA GLU A 180 5.04 -16.72 -2.19
C GLU A 180 5.11 -15.25 -1.75
N LYS A 181 4.09 -14.45 -2.07
CA LYS A 181 3.98 -13.05 -1.63
C LYS A 181 3.80 -12.89 -0.14
N ILE A 182 3.22 -13.88 0.54
CA ILE A 182 3.07 -13.88 2.00
C ILE A 182 4.46 -13.86 2.65
N GLU A 183 5.40 -14.65 2.12
CA GLU A 183 6.78 -14.68 2.58
C GLU A 183 7.56 -13.43 2.14
N GLU A 184 7.44 -13.01 0.86
CA GLU A 184 8.10 -11.81 0.33
C GLU A 184 7.76 -10.56 1.15
N TYR A 185 6.49 -10.41 1.54
CA TYR A 185 6.00 -9.26 2.31
C TYR A 185 6.09 -9.46 3.82
N GLY A 186 6.48 -10.66 4.29
CA GLY A 186 6.61 -10.96 5.72
C GLY A 186 5.29 -10.88 6.48
N LEU A 187 4.21 -11.33 5.84
CA LEU A 187 2.84 -11.28 6.37
C LEU A 187 2.67 -12.36 7.44
N TYR A 188 2.15 -11.96 8.59
CA TYR A 188 1.85 -12.86 9.70
C TYR A 188 0.43 -13.44 9.61
N ALA A 189 -0.53 -12.63 9.16
CA ALA A 189 -1.93 -13.04 9.03
C ALA A 189 -2.64 -12.25 7.93
N LEU A 190 -3.66 -12.88 7.33
CA LEU A 190 -4.58 -12.31 6.35
C LEU A 190 -6.00 -12.35 6.95
N LEU A 191 -6.75 -11.25 6.83
CA LEU A 191 -8.10 -11.07 7.38
C LEU A 191 -9.13 -10.70 6.32
#